data_AF-A0A944AXJ1-F1
#
_entry.id   AF-A0A944AXJ1-F1
#
_cell.length_a   1.000
_cell.length_b   1.000
_cell.length_c   1.000
_cell.angle_alpha   90.00
_cell.angle_beta   90.00
_cell.angle_gamma   90.00
#
_symmetry.space_group_name_H-M   'P 1'
#
loop_
_entity.id
_entity.type
_entity.pdbx_description
1 polymer ?
#
loop_
_entity_poly.entity_id
_entity_poly.type
_entity_poly.pdbx_seq_one_letter_code
_entity_poly.pdbx_strand_id
1 'polypeptide(L)'
;VGLHPSEGLISGNELIAGPFHVSFRELVLSRIWLERLLSLGKETKCIVVNPKDINYAKGYRLCNIKALKERGVVLNFVQSESQTRDTFSICR
;
A
#
# COMPACT_ATOMS: atom_id res chain seq x y z
N VAL A 1 -9.48 23.67 -29.69
CA VAL A 1 -10.35 23.14 -28.63
C VAL A 1 -11.48 22.36 -29.29
N GLY A 2 -11.57 21.07 -29.03
CA GLY A 2 -12.61 20.21 -29.57
C GLY A 2 -12.99 19.18 -28.51
N LEU A 3 -14.06 19.48 -27.77
CA LEU A 3 -14.68 18.55 -26.84
C LEU A 3 -15.50 17.58 -27.69
N HIS A 4 -15.06 16.33 -27.81
CA HIS A 4 -15.94 15.26 -28.28
C HIS A 4 -16.58 14.60 -27.06
N PRO A 5 -17.91 14.75 -26.86
CA PRO A 5 -18.61 14.01 -25.83
C PRO A 5 -18.68 12.54 -26.28
N SER A 6 -18.14 11.64 -25.46
CA SER A 6 -18.30 10.21 -25.66
C SER A 6 -19.76 9.83 -25.42
N GLU A 7 -20.51 9.70 -26.50
CA GLU A 7 -21.71 8.86 -26.60
C GLU A 7 -21.31 7.41 -26.31
N GLY A 8 -21.31 7.05 -25.03
CA GLY A 8 -21.07 5.68 -24.56
C GLY A 8 -21.74 5.40 -23.21
N LEU A 9 -22.59 6.31 -22.76
CA LEU A 9 -23.60 6.04 -21.74
C LEU A 9 -24.80 5.43 -22.49
N ILE A 10 -25.57 4.56 -21.85
CA ILE A 10 -26.75 3.87 -22.42
C ILE A 10 -26.43 2.51 -23.08
N SER A 11 -26.03 1.55 -22.26
CA SER A 11 -26.52 0.17 -22.38
C SER A 11 -26.44 -0.45 -21.00
N GLY A 12 -27.61 -0.59 -20.36
CA GLY A 12 -27.83 -0.92 -18.95
C GLY A 12 -27.29 -2.27 -18.49
N ASN A 13 -25.97 -2.39 -18.47
CA ASN A 13 -25.23 -3.44 -17.77
C ASN A 13 -24.01 -2.82 -17.08
N GLU A 14 -24.24 -1.67 -16.44
CA GLU A 14 -23.29 -0.98 -15.59
C GLU A 14 -23.02 -1.81 -14.34
N LEU A 15 -22.09 -2.76 -14.44
CA LEU A 15 -21.27 -3.09 -13.29
C LEU A 15 -20.45 -1.84 -12.98
N ILE A 16 -20.96 -1.05 -12.04
CA ILE A 16 -20.42 0.19 -11.50
C ILE A 16 -19.07 -0.09 -10.82
N ALA A 17 -18.03 -0.28 -11.62
CA ALA A 17 -16.64 -0.18 -11.22
C ALA A 17 -15.83 0.00 -12.50
N GLY A 18 -15.49 1.25 -12.83
CA GLY A 18 -14.60 1.53 -13.96
C GLY A 18 -13.28 0.73 -13.86
N PRO A 19 -12.48 0.69 -14.94
CA PRO A 19 -11.25 -0.11 -14.97
C PRO A 19 -10.37 0.26 -13.78
N PHE A 20 -10.30 -0.64 -12.80
CA PHE A 20 -9.52 -0.44 -11.59
C PHE A 20 -8.04 -0.49 -11.99
N HIS A 21 -7.44 0.67 -12.18
CA HIS A 21 -6.03 0.75 -12.54
C HIS A 21 -5.23 0.10 -11.41
N VAL A 22 -4.42 -0.92 -11.71
CA VAL A 22 -3.65 -1.68 -10.72
C VAL A 22 -2.83 -0.77 -9.80
N SER A 23 -2.36 0.37 -10.32
CA SER A 23 -1.64 1.37 -9.53
C SER A 23 -2.51 2.03 -8.46
N PHE A 24 -3.82 2.19 -8.66
CA PHE A 24 -4.70 2.74 -7.63
C PHE A 24 -4.79 1.80 -6.43
N ARG A 25 -4.93 0.48 -6.65
CA ARG A 25 -4.84 -0.52 -5.57
C ARG A 25 -3.56 -0.37 -4.77
N GLU A 26 -2.44 -0.27 -5.48
CA GLU A 26 -1.12 -0.18 -4.87
C GLU A 26 -0.98 1.09 -4.04
N LEU A 27 -1.48 2.23 -4.52
CA LEU A 27 -1.49 3.49 -3.79
C LEU A 27 -2.33 3.39 -2.50
N VAL A 28 -3.54 2.83 -2.59
CA VAL A 28 -4.44 2.67 -1.43
C VAL A 28 -3.83 1.75 -0.39
N LEU A 29 -3.35 0.57 -0.79
CA LEU A 29 -2.72 -0.37 0.14
C LEU A 29 -1.44 0.18 0.74
N SER A 30 -0.60 0.86 -0.05
CA SER A 30 0.58 1.55 0.46
C SER A 30 0.22 2.53 1.56
N ARG A 31 -0.87 3.31 1.37
CA ARG A 31 -1.33 4.29 2.35
C ARG A 31 -1.85 3.63 3.64
N ILE A 32 -2.60 2.53 3.53
CA ILE A 32 -3.08 1.76 4.68
C ILE A 32 -1.90 1.21 5.49
N TRP A 33 -0.89 0.66 4.81
CA TRP A 33 0.33 0.19 5.46
C TRP A 33 1.06 1.32 6.19
N LEU A 34 1.18 2.48 5.56
CA LEU A 34 1.83 3.64 6.18
C LEU A 34 1.16 4.01 7.51
N GLU A 35 -0.16 4.13 7.55
CA GLU A 35 -0.89 4.49 8.78
C GLU A 35 -0.57 3.53 9.94
N ARG A 36 -0.50 2.22 9.66
CA ARG A 36 -0.18 1.21 10.67
C ARG A 36 1.30 1.20 11.07
N LEU A 37 2.20 1.55 10.15
CA LEU A 37 3.62 1.66 10.46
C LEU A 37 3.93 2.93 11.26
N LEU A 38 3.16 4.00 11.06
CA LEU A 38 3.30 5.27 11.78
C LEU A 38 2.88 5.18 13.25
N SER A 39 2.09 4.17 13.64
CA SER A 39 1.76 3.89 15.04
C SER A 39 2.86 3.13 15.79
N LEU A 40 3.93 2.72 15.11
CA LEU A 40 5.07 2.07 15.76
C LEU A 40 5.96 3.09 16.47
N GLY A 41 6.45 2.72 17.65
CA GLY A 41 7.44 3.50 18.38
C GLY A 41 8.82 3.46 17.71
N LYS A 42 9.68 4.44 18.02
CA LYS A 42 11.03 4.60 17.45
C LYS A 42 11.99 3.46 17.83
N GLU A 43 11.67 2.74 18.90
CA GLU A 43 12.35 1.55 19.39
C GLU A 43 12.13 0.34 18.47
N THR A 44 11.03 0.31 17.71
CA THR A 44 10.79 -0.77 16.75
C THR A 44 11.79 -0.65 15.61
N LYS A 45 12.64 -1.67 15.43
CA LYS A 45 13.66 -1.72 14.37
C LYS A 45 13.37 -2.72 13.27
N CYS A 46 12.46 -3.67 13.51
CA CYS A 46 12.27 -4.79 12.62
C CYS A 46 10.82 -5.27 12.68
N ILE A 47 10.26 -5.53 11.50
CA ILE A 47 8.95 -6.16 11.36
C ILE A 47 9.04 -7.33 10.39
N VAL A 48 8.20 -8.34 10.62
CA VAL A 48 7.99 -9.46 9.72
C VAL A 48 6.72 -9.21 8.91
N VAL A 49 6.83 -9.32 7.60
CA VAL A 49 5.74 -9.13 6.64
C VAL A 49 5.60 -10.36 5.74
N ASN A 50 4.41 -10.56 5.20
CA ASN A 50 4.23 -11.56 4.15
C ASN A 50 4.96 -11.10 2.86
N PRO A 51 5.66 -11.99 2.14
CA PRO A 51 6.41 -11.61 0.93
C PRO A 51 5.56 -10.89 -0.13
N LYS A 52 4.28 -11.25 -0.29
CA LYS A 52 3.43 -10.57 -1.30
C LYS A 52 2.89 -9.21 -0.83
N ASP A 53 3.17 -8.80 0.40
CA ASP A 53 2.83 -7.47 0.95
C ASP A 53 4.01 -6.53 1.06
N ILE A 54 5.23 -7.00 0.78
CA ILE A 54 6.45 -6.21 0.94
C ILE A 54 6.39 -4.88 0.17
N ASN A 55 5.78 -4.87 -1.02
CA ASN A 55 5.66 -3.67 -1.84
C ASN A 55 4.67 -2.67 -1.21
N TYR A 56 3.58 -3.14 -0.62
CA TYR A 56 2.64 -2.28 0.09
C TYR A 56 3.26 -1.74 1.38
N ALA A 57 4.02 -2.58 2.09
CA ALA A 57 4.72 -2.19 3.32
C ALA A 57 5.77 -1.10 3.05
N LYS A 58 6.60 -1.27 2.01
CA LYS A 58 7.58 -0.27 1.55
C LYS A 58 6.92 0.96 0.92
N GLY A 59 5.72 0.77 0.39
CA GLY A 59 4.91 1.77 -0.29
C GLY A 59 5.35 2.01 -1.73
N TYR A 60 4.41 2.47 -2.56
CA TYR A 60 4.66 2.88 -3.94
C TYR A 60 5.85 3.83 -4.04
N ARG A 61 6.84 3.53 -4.89
CA ARG A 61 8.11 4.28 -5.01
C ARG A 61 8.81 4.54 -3.67
N LEU A 62 8.71 3.58 -2.74
CA LEU A 62 9.29 3.62 -1.40
C LEU A 62 8.78 4.77 -0.52
N CYS A 63 7.56 5.26 -0.78
CA CYS A 63 6.99 6.41 -0.05
C CYS A 63 6.92 6.17 1.46
N ASN A 64 6.63 4.94 1.90
CA ASN A 64 6.48 4.65 3.33
C ASN A 64 7.84 4.63 4.03
N ILE A 65 8.87 4.08 3.39
CA ILE A 65 10.24 4.11 3.94
C ILE A 65 10.70 5.56 4.13
N LYS A 66 10.43 6.45 3.17
CA LYS A 66 10.78 7.87 3.26
C LYS A 66 10.05 8.55 4.42
N ALA A 67 8.73 8.36 4.52
CA ALA A 67 7.92 8.92 5.59
C ALA A 67 8.35 8.43 6.99
N LEU A 68 8.72 7.15 7.12
CA LEU A 68 9.25 6.60 8.38
C LEU A 68 10.61 7.22 8.74
N LYS A 69 11.51 7.36 7.76
CA LYS A 69 12.82 8.00 7.96
C LYS A 69 12.69 9.46 8.40
N GLU A 70 11.76 10.22 7.82
CA GLU A 70 11.47 11.60 8.23
C GLU A 70 11.02 11.70 9.69
N ARG A 71 10.38 10.66 10.24
CA ARG A 71 10.03 10.58 11.67
C ARG A 71 11.14 10.01 12.56
N GLY A 72 12.30 9.70 12.00
CA GLY A 72 13.42 9.07 12.71
C GLY A 72 13.19 7.59 13.03
N VAL A 73 12.28 6.93 12.31
CA VAL A 73 12.03 5.48 12.41
C VAL A 73 12.74 4.78 11.26
N VAL A 74 13.62 3.84 11.60
CA VAL A 74 14.33 2.99 10.63
C VAL A 74 13.90 1.56 10.87
N LEU A 75 13.10 1.02 9.93
CA LEU A 75 12.60 -0.35 9.99
C LEU A 75 13.33 -1.25 8.99
N ASN A 76 13.74 -2.41 9.47
CA ASN A 76 14.09 -3.56 8.67
C ASN A 76 12.83 -4.40 8.37
N PHE A 77 12.68 -4.84 7.12
CA PHE A 77 11.54 -5.65 6.70
C PHE A 77 12.03 -7.08 6.45
N VAL A 78 11.59 -8.01 7.29
CA VAL A 78 11.84 -9.44 7.14
C VAL A 78 10.64 -10.08 6.47
N GLN A 79 10.86 -10.94 5.48
CA GLN A 79 9.79 -11.60 4.74
C GLN A 79 9.62 -13.04 5.24
N SER A 80 8.38 -13.46 5.51
CA SER A 80 8.07 -14.83 5.93
C SER A 80 6.73 -15.30 5.35
N GLU A 81 6.72 -16.45 4.68
CA GLU A 81 5.49 -17.06 4.13
C GLU A 81 4.47 -17.42 5.23
N SER A 82 4.95 -17.68 6.45
CA SER A 82 4.09 -17.96 7.61
C SER A 82 3.41 -16.70 8.17
N GLN A 83 3.82 -15.50 7.76
CA GLN A 83 3.19 -14.26 8.18
C GLN A 83 1.86 -14.06 7.46
N THR A 84 0.80 -13.74 8.21
CA THR A 84 -0.53 -13.48 7.67
C THR A 84 -0.52 -12.26 6.73
N ARG A 85 -1.26 -12.38 5.63
CA ARG A 85 -1.46 -11.31 4.63
C ARG A 85 -2.02 -10.04 5.29
N ASP A 86 -1.66 -8.88 4.74
CA ASP A 86 -2.12 -7.56 5.16
C ASP A 86 -1.87 -7.26 6.65
N THR A 87 -0.90 -7.92 7.26
CA THR A 87 -0.50 -7.73 8.66
C THR A 87 1.02 -7.79 8.80
N PHE A 88 1.52 -7.37 9.95
CA PHE A 88 2.91 -7.53 10.34
C PHE A 88 3.03 -7.89 11.81
N SER A 89 4.15 -8.50 12.18
CA SER A 89 4.57 -8.70 13.56
C SER A 89 5.90 -8.00 13.81
N ILE A 90 6.17 -7.58 15.05
CA ILE A 90 7.45 -7.01 15.42
C ILE A 90 8.44 -8.16 15.63
N CYS A 91 9.66 -8.03 15.11
CA CYS A 91 10.70 -9.03 15.37
C CYS A 91 10.99 -9.04 16.88
N ARG A 92 10.84 -10.21 17.50
CA ARG A 92 11.21 -10.43 18.91
C ARG A 92 12.68 -10.79 19.03
#